data_AF-A0A426T2V9-F1
#
_entry.id   AF-A0A426T2V9-F1
#
_cell.length_a   1.000
_cell.length_b   1.000
_cell.length_c   1.000
_cell.angle_alpha   90.00
_cell.angle_beta   90.00
_cell.angle_gamma   90.00
#
_symmetry.space_group_name_H-M   'P 1'
#
loop_
_entity.id
_entity.type
_entity.pdbx_description
1 polymer ?
#
loop_
_entity_poly.entity_id
_entity_poly.type
_entity_poly.pdbx_seq_one_letter_code
_entity_poly.pdbx_strand_id
1 'polypeptide(L)'
;MPRLSNDILLSLSYAIGDVFTAQQIKHHFSDYCIKYDLEKDLFQEKNFESKSDYCRRLFSCFDGVEQAGLIAYLAEQDERLKRLEVVQKSLYRLADSYGAVTLTVEERKQTTEIERLLSDFPECLELWKKSQSHYQSFQYRESLDNARLCVELFLKFLLGNSKSLENQRADLGRWLGERNVPNEIENMVWDSIAKYSRVQNEHIKHDVPTELSANEVIFVLDQTYSILKYLARTNKKE
;
A
#
# COMPACT_ATOMS: atom_id res chain seq x y z
N MET A 1 -20.82 -9.29 -6.86
CA MET A 1 -19.48 -8.83 -6.44
C MET A 1 -18.43 -9.61 -7.22
N PRO A 2 -17.32 -8.98 -7.64
CA PRO A 2 -16.37 -9.60 -8.56
C PRO A 2 -15.58 -10.71 -7.86
N ARG A 3 -15.92 -11.98 -8.10
CA ARG A 3 -15.09 -13.11 -7.65
C ARG A 3 -13.78 -13.13 -8.45
N LEU A 4 -12.68 -13.54 -7.82
CA LEU A 4 -11.47 -13.88 -8.56
C LEU A 4 -11.83 -14.87 -9.67
N SER A 5 -11.35 -14.64 -10.89
CA SER A 5 -11.60 -15.56 -12.00
C SER A 5 -11.04 -16.94 -11.66
N ASN A 6 -11.70 -18.00 -12.14
CA ASN A 6 -11.27 -19.39 -11.90
C ASN A 6 -9.81 -19.63 -12.24
N ASP A 7 -9.27 -18.97 -13.27
CA ASP A 7 -7.86 -19.10 -13.66
C ASP A 7 -6.89 -18.56 -12.59
N ILE A 8 -7.25 -17.46 -11.92
CA ILE A 8 -6.44 -16.89 -10.83
C ILE A 8 -6.48 -17.82 -9.62
N LEU A 9 -7.67 -18.30 -9.24
CA LEU A 9 -7.81 -19.25 -8.13
C LEU A 9 -7.04 -20.54 -8.41
N LEU A 10 -7.03 -21.01 -9.65
CA LEU A 10 -6.24 -22.17 -10.05
C LEU A 10 -4.74 -21.92 -9.88
N SER A 11 -4.21 -20.83 -10.43
CA SER A 11 -2.78 -20.50 -10.30
C SER A 11 -2.36 -20.24 -8.85
N LEU A 12 -3.20 -19.59 -8.04
CA LEU A 12 -2.98 -19.42 -6.60
C LEU A 12 -2.96 -20.77 -5.87
N SER A 13 -3.88 -21.66 -6.20
CA SER A 13 -3.95 -22.97 -5.56
C SER A 13 -2.72 -23.83 -5.88
N TYR A 14 -2.14 -23.70 -7.07
CA TYR A 14 -0.84 -24.30 -7.39
C TYR A 14 0.28 -23.70 -6.54
N ALA A 15 0.40 -22.37 -6.51
CA ALA A 15 1.43 -21.69 -5.71
C ALA A 15 1.37 -22.05 -4.22
N ILE A 16 0.17 -22.08 -3.64
CA ILE A 16 -0.08 -22.48 -2.25
C ILE A 16 0.25 -23.96 -2.05
N GLY A 17 -0.16 -24.81 -3.00
CA GLY A 17 0.13 -26.24 -2.99
C GLY A 17 1.62 -26.55 -3.05
N ASP A 18 2.43 -25.74 -3.73
CA ASP A 18 3.88 -25.92 -3.81
C ASP A 18 4.60 -25.49 -2.54
N VAL A 19 4.12 -24.42 -1.87
CA VAL A 19 4.75 -23.88 -0.66
C VAL A 19 4.37 -24.66 0.60
N PHE A 20 3.09 -25.04 0.73
CA PHE A 20 2.56 -25.66 1.93
C PHE A 20 2.27 -27.16 1.77
N THR A 21 2.41 -27.89 2.87
CA THR A 21 1.89 -29.26 2.98
C THR A 21 0.37 -29.25 3.10
N ALA A 22 -0.29 -30.38 2.79
CA ALA A 22 -1.73 -30.50 2.97
C ALA A 22 -2.18 -30.22 4.43
N GLN A 23 -1.35 -30.59 5.41
CA GLN A 23 -1.61 -30.32 6.83
C GLN A 23 -1.49 -28.83 7.17
N GLN A 24 -0.51 -28.13 6.62
CA GLN A 24 -0.38 -26.67 6.78
C GLN A 24 -1.54 -25.93 6.12
N ILE A 25 -1.93 -26.33 4.91
CA ILE A 25 -3.11 -25.77 4.22
C ILE A 25 -4.35 -25.93 5.11
N LYS A 26 -4.59 -27.14 5.63
CA LYS A 26 -5.70 -27.40 6.56
C LYS A 26 -5.65 -26.49 7.79
N HIS A 27 -4.49 -26.38 8.42
CA HIS A 27 -4.30 -25.56 9.61
C HIS A 27 -4.56 -24.09 9.33
N HIS A 28 -3.91 -23.51 8.33
CA HIS A 28 -4.07 -22.09 7.99
C HIS A 28 -5.51 -21.73 7.60
N PHE A 29 -6.21 -22.57 6.84
CA PHE A 29 -7.60 -22.32 6.48
C PHE A 29 -8.53 -22.39 7.70
N SER A 30 -8.29 -23.35 8.61
CA SER A 30 -9.03 -23.45 9.87
C SER A 30 -8.76 -22.26 10.78
N ASP A 31 -7.49 -21.86 10.93
CA ASP A 31 -7.06 -20.74 11.76
C ASP A 31 -7.64 -19.43 11.24
N TYR A 32 -7.69 -19.24 9.92
CA TYR A 32 -8.35 -18.10 9.31
C TYR A 32 -9.84 -18.06 9.68
N CYS A 33 -10.56 -19.18 9.57
CA CYS A 33 -11.97 -19.23 9.95
C CYS A 33 -12.18 -18.92 11.43
N ILE A 34 -11.35 -19.46 12.32
CA ILE A 34 -11.42 -19.19 13.76
C ILE A 34 -11.14 -17.72 14.04
N LYS A 35 -10.09 -17.15 13.44
CA LYS A 35 -9.65 -15.77 13.66
C LYS A 35 -10.69 -14.75 13.25
N TYR A 36 -11.47 -15.04 12.21
CA TYR A 36 -12.47 -14.12 11.65
C TYR A 36 -13.91 -14.57 11.88
N ASP A 37 -14.14 -15.52 12.79
CA ASP A 37 -15.46 -16.03 13.18
C ASP A 37 -16.32 -16.49 11.99
N LEU A 38 -15.70 -17.23 11.07
CA LEU A 38 -16.35 -17.74 9.87
C LEU A 38 -16.81 -19.18 10.08
N GLU A 39 -18.13 -19.38 10.09
CA GLU A 39 -18.72 -20.72 10.10
C GLU A 39 -18.65 -21.35 8.70
N LYS A 40 -17.53 -22.02 8.42
CA LYS A 40 -17.28 -22.73 7.16
C LYS A 40 -17.13 -24.21 7.39
N ASP A 41 -17.83 -24.97 6.57
CA ASP A 41 -17.74 -26.42 6.57
C ASP A 41 -16.66 -26.91 5.60
N LEU A 42 -15.41 -26.87 6.06
CA LEU A 42 -14.24 -27.04 5.19
C LEU A 42 -13.85 -28.50 4.92
N PHE A 43 -14.19 -29.42 5.84
CA PHE A 43 -13.53 -30.73 5.94
C PHE A 43 -14.48 -31.94 5.83
N GLN A 44 -15.62 -31.79 5.15
CA GLN A 44 -16.68 -32.82 5.15
C GLN A 44 -16.41 -34.09 4.33
N GLU A 45 -15.39 -34.15 3.46
CA GLU A 45 -15.10 -35.35 2.66
C GLU A 45 -13.62 -35.73 2.59
N LYS A 46 -13.33 -37.05 2.62
CA LYS A 46 -12.04 -37.62 2.24
C LYS A 46 -12.05 -37.92 0.74
N ASN A 47 -11.72 -36.92 -0.06
CA ASN A 47 -11.45 -37.12 -1.48
C ASN A 47 -9.94 -37.32 -1.69
N PHE A 48 -9.57 -38.29 -2.52
CA PHE A 48 -8.19 -38.41 -3.00
C PHE A 48 -7.96 -37.31 -4.04
N GLU A 49 -7.45 -36.17 -3.60
CA GLU A 49 -7.23 -34.98 -4.43
C GLU A 49 -5.79 -34.46 -4.31
N SER A 50 -5.33 -33.72 -5.31
CA SER A 50 -4.03 -33.07 -5.28
C SER A 50 -4.03 -31.91 -4.27
N LYS A 51 -2.84 -31.42 -3.85
CA LYS A 51 -2.75 -30.25 -2.95
C LYS A 51 -3.41 -28.99 -3.54
N SER A 52 -3.28 -28.79 -4.84
CA SER A 52 -3.90 -27.67 -5.55
C SER A 52 -5.41 -27.84 -5.65
N ASP A 53 -5.90 -29.05 -5.95
CA ASP A 53 -7.35 -29.31 -5.98
C ASP A 53 -7.97 -29.17 -4.59
N TYR A 54 -7.29 -29.66 -3.54
CA TYR A 54 -7.67 -29.47 -2.15
C TYR A 54 -7.80 -27.98 -1.81
N CYS A 55 -6.76 -27.21 -2.12
CA CYS A 55 -6.75 -25.77 -1.86
C CYS A 55 -7.87 -25.04 -2.62
N ARG A 56 -8.08 -25.37 -3.89
CA ARG A 56 -9.14 -24.78 -4.72
C ARG A 56 -10.53 -25.09 -4.18
N ARG A 57 -10.76 -26.32 -3.73
CA ARG A 57 -12.03 -26.73 -3.11
C ARG A 57 -12.27 -25.92 -1.83
N LEU A 58 -11.26 -25.79 -0.97
CA LEU A 58 -11.40 -24.98 0.24
C LEU A 58 -11.71 -23.51 -0.09
N PHE A 59 -11.03 -22.90 -1.07
CA PHE A 59 -11.34 -21.54 -1.53
C PHE A 59 -12.78 -21.37 -2.01
N SER A 60 -13.39 -22.41 -2.59
CA SER A 60 -14.78 -22.35 -3.07
C SER A 60 -15.82 -22.25 -1.95
N CYS A 61 -15.45 -22.55 -0.70
CA CYS A 61 -16.30 -22.36 0.48
C CYS A 61 -16.42 -20.88 0.91
N PHE A 62 -15.56 -20.01 0.38
CA PHE A 62 -15.48 -18.60 0.72
C PHE A 62 -16.07 -17.72 -0.37
N ASP A 63 -16.73 -16.63 0.02
CA ASP A 63 -17.12 -15.57 -0.91
C ASP A 63 -15.91 -14.74 -1.36
N GLY A 64 -16.10 -13.82 -2.29
CA GLY A 64 -14.96 -13.09 -2.87
C GLY A 64 -14.23 -12.16 -1.89
N VAL A 65 -14.91 -11.62 -0.86
CA VAL A 65 -14.27 -10.80 0.19
C VAL A 65 -13.45 -11.70 1.12
N GLU A 66 -14.04 -12.82 1.52
CA GLU A 66 -13.38 -13.81 2.37
C GLU A 66 -12.19 -14.47 1.66
N GLN A 67 -12.31 -14.78 0.37
CA GLN A 67 -11.18 -15.25 -0.46
C GLN A 67 -10.05 -14.25 -0.47
N ALA A 68 -10.37 -12.95 -0.57
CA ALA A 68 -9.37 -11.88 -0.57
C ALA A 68 -8.59 -11.84 0.75
N GLY A 69 -9.33 -11.85 1.87
CA GLY A 69 -8.73 -11.84 3.21
C GLY A 69 -7.91 -13.10 3.48
N LEU A 70 -8.35 -14.26 2.98
CA LEU A 70 -7.63 -15.52 3.12
C LEU A 70 -6.32 -15.53 2.33
N ILE A 71 -6.30 -15.02 1.09
CA ILE A 71 -5.06 -14.92 0.29
C ILE A 71 -4.05 -14.01 0.99
N ALA A 72 -4.50 -12.87 1.52
CA ALA A 72 -3.64 -11.97 2.30
C ALA A 72 -3.09 -12.65 3.55
N TYR A 73 -3.96 -13.33 4.31
CA TYR A 73 -3.54 -14.06 5.50
C TYR A 73 -2.48 -15.13 5.19
N LEU A 74 -2.69 -15.93 4.13
CA LEU A 74 -1.77 -16.99 3.71
C LEU A 74 -0.42 -16.43 3.26
N ALA A 75 -0.41 -15.29 2.55
CA ALA A 75 0.82 -14.63 2.14
C ALA A 75 1.67 -14.19 3.35
N GLU A 76 1.06 -13.81 4.46
CA GLU A 76 1.77 -13.48 5.70
C GLU A 76 2.28 -14.71 6.47
N GLN A 77 1.90 -15.93 6.09
CA GLN A 77 2.37 -17.16 6.76
C GLN A 77 3.67 -17.72 6.17
N ASP A 78 4.06 -17.33 4.94
CA ASP A 78 5.30 -17.79 4.30
C ASP A 78 5.87 -16.74 3.32
N GLU A 79 7.09 -16.30 3.58
CA GLU A 79 7.82 -15.32 2.76
C GLU A 79 8.01 -15.73 1.29
N ARG A 80 8.13 -17.03 1.01
CA ARG A 80 8.27 -17.53 -0.37
C ARG A 80 6.95 -17.39 -1.10
N LEU A 81 5.83 -17.76 -0.46
CA LEU A 81 4.50 -17.58 -1.03
C LEU A 81 4.22 -16.10 -1.30
N LYS A 82 4.52 -15.23 -0.32
CA LYS A 82 4.38 -13.78 -0.45
C LYS A 82 5.08 -13.28 -1.71
N ARG A 83 6.32 -13.72 -2.00
CA ARG A 83 7.10 -13.20 -3.14
C ARG A 83 6.63 -13.69 -4.52
N LEU A 84 5.71 -14.65 -4.61
CA LEU A 84 5.26 -15.17 -5.90
C LEU A 84 4.44 -14.13 -6.66
N GLU A 85 4.79 -13.92 -7.94
CA GLU A 85 4.15 -12.94 -8.82
C GLU A 85 2.63 -13.13 -8.91
N VAL A 86 2.16 -14.38 -8.95
CA VAL A 86 0.72 -14.69 -8.97
C VAL A 86 0.00 -14.26 -7.70
N VAL A 87 0.64 -14.41 -6.53
CA VAL A 87 0.07 -14.00 -5.24
C VAL A 87 -0.01 -12.49 -5.20
N GLN A 88 1.04 -11.79 -5.62
CA GLN A 88 1.07 -10.34 -5.62
C GLN A 88 0.10 -9.70 -6.60
N LYS A 89 0.01 -10.22 -7.83
CA LYS A 89 -1.00 -9.77 -8.80
C LYS A 89 -2.43 -10.03 -8.31
N SER A 90 -2.65 -11.11 -7.56
CA SER A 90 -3.96 -11.42 -7.00
C SER A 90 -4.31 -10.46 -5.86
N LEU A 91 -3.38 -10.21 -4.94
CA LEU A 91 -3.56 -9.24 -3.85
C LEU A 91 -3.85 -7.83 -4.38
N TYR A 92 -3.19 -7.42 -5.47
CA TYR A 92 -3.49 -6.16 -6.15
C TYR A 92 -4.92 -6.10 -6.71
N ARG A 93 -5.33 -7.10 -7.50
CA ARG A 93 -6.70 -7.16 -8.07
C ARG A 93 -7.77 -7.14 -6.98
N LEU A 94 -7.47 -7.77 -5.85
CA LEU A 94 -8.33 -7.78 -4.68
C LEU A 94 -8.38 -6.41 -3.98
N ALA A 95 -7.25 -5.72 -3.83
CA ALA A 95 -7.20 -4.38 -3.25
C ALA A 95 -7.99 -3.36 -4.09
N ASP A 96 -7.91 -3.47 -5.41
CA ASP A 96 -8.66 -2.65 -6.37
C ASP A 96 -10.17 -2.96 -6.38
N SER A 97 -10.54 -4.24 -6.29
CA SER A 97 -11.94 -4.69 -6.35
C SER A 97 -12.71 -4.56 -5.03
N TYR A 98 -12.02 -4.57 -3.89
CA TYR A 98 -12.64 -4.64 -2.56
C TYR A 98 -12.30 -3.46 -1.64
N GLY A 99 -11.43 -2.53 -2.08
CA GLY A 99 -10.95 -1.44 -1.24
C GLY A 99 -10.07 -1.97 -0.12
N ALA A 100 -8.75 -2.04 -0.37
CA ALA A 100 -7.68 -2.21 0.62
C ALA A 100 -8.01 -3.18 1.79
N VAL A 101 -8.09 -4.48 1.51
CA VAL A 101 -8.35 -5.53 2.52
C VAL A 101 -7.14 -5.75 3.47
N THR A 102 -6.01 -5.09 3.28
CA THR A 102 -4.74 -5.38 3.99
C THR A 102 -4.29 -4.38 5.05
N LEU A 103 -5.08 -3.35 5.38
CA LEU A 103 -4.60 -2.34 6.33
C LEU A 103 -4.75 -2.82 7.78
N THR A 104 -3.67 -2.79 8.56
CA THR A 104 -3.73 -2.85 10.02
C THR A 104 -4.57 -1.68 10.57
N VAL A 105 -4.99 -1.74 11.84
CA VAL A 105 -5.78 -0.64 12.45
C VAL A 105 -5.07 0.71 12.34
N GLU A 106 -3.74 0.72 12.48
CA GLU A 106 -2.94 1.94 12.41
C GLU A 106 -2.83 2.46 10.96
N GLU A 107 -2.59 1.59 9.98
CA GLU A 107 -2.54 1.97 8.57
C GLU A 107 -3.92 2.44 8.06
N ARG A 108 -5.02 1.84 8.54
CA ARG A 108 -6.39 2.34 8.28
C ARG A 108 -6.59 3.73 8.83
N LYS A 109 -6.15 4.00 10.06
CA LYS A 109 -6.25 5.33 10.67
C LYS A 109 -5.44 6.37 9.90
N GLN A 110 -4.19 6.05 9.54
CA GLN A 110 -3.33 6.95 8.77
C GLN A 110 -3.92 7.25 7.39
N THR A 111 -4.44 6.22 6.70
CA THR A 111 -5.14 6.37 5.41
C THR A 111 -6.37 7.27 5.57
N THR A 112 -7.21 7.03 6.56
CA THR A 112 -8.42 7.83 6.80
C THR A 112 -8.08 9.28 7.14
N GLU A 113 -7.01 9.51 7.91
CA GLU A 113 -6.57 10.84 8.29
C GLU A 113 -6.05 11.63 7.09
N ILE A 114 -5.14 11.06 6.30
CA ILE A 114 -4.55 11.77 5.17
C ILE A 114 -5.57 12.05 4.08
N GLU A 115 -6.51 11.13 3.84
CA GLU A 115 -7.63 11.35 2.92
C GLU A 115 -8.50 12.52 3.37
N ARG A 116 -8.77 12.65 4.67
CA ARG A 116 -9.49 13.80 5.24
C ARG A 116 -8.69 15.10 5.18
N LEU A 117 -7.37 15.04 5.37
CA LEU A 117 -6.51 16.22 5.27
C LEU A 117 -6.43 16.73 3.83
N LEU A 118 -6.36 15.82 2.85
CA LEU A 118 -6.27 16.11 1.42
C LEU A 118 -7.62 16.25 0.71
N SER A 119 -8.76 16.15 1.41
CA SER A 119 -10.09 16.22 0.80
C SER A 119 -10.32 17.51 0.00
N ASP A 120 -9.70 18.60 0.42
CA ASP A 120 -9.80 19.91 -0.23
C ASP A 120 -8.83 20.06 -1.43
N PHE A 121 -8.05 19.00 -1.71
CA PHE A 121 -6.99 18.92 -2.71
C PHE A 121 -7.14 17.62 -3.53
N PRO A 122 -8.22 17.49 -4.33
CA PRO A 122 -8.62 16.21 -4.93
C PRO A 122 -7.56 15.59 -5.84
N GLU A 123 -6.77 16.41 -6.55
CA GLU A 123 -5.66 15.93 -7.37
C GLU A 123 -4.54 15.32 -6.53
N CYS A 124 -4.19 15.94 -5.39
CA CYS A 124 -3.20 15.40 -4.47
C CYS A 124 -3.70 14.11 -3.83
N LEU A 125 -4.98 14.06 -3.44
CA LEU A 125 -5.63 12.87 -2.90
C LEU A 125 -5.56 11.69 -3.88
N GLU A 126 -5.86 11.94 -5.15
CA GLU A 126 -5.82 10.91 -6.19
C GLU A 126 -4.40 10.36 -6.40
N LEU A 127 -3.38 11.24 -6.43
CA LEU A 127 -1.99 10.82 -6.54
C LEU A 127 -1.53 10.02 -5.32
N TRP A 128 -1.96 10.40 -4.12
CA TRP A 128 -1.67 9.64 -2.91
C TRP A 128 -2.28 8.24 -2.96
N LYS A 129 -3.54 8.11 -3.38
CA LYS A 129 -4.21 6.80 -3.57
C LYS A 129 -3.50 5.94 -4.61
N LYS A 130 -3.10 6.52 -5.75
CA LYS A 130 -2.31 5.82 -6.77
C LYS A 130 -0.97 5.35 -6.21
N SER A 131 -0.29 6.19 -5.43
CA SER A 131 0.97 5.81 -4.78
C SER A 131 0.79 4.58 -3.89
N GLN A 132 -0.20 4.59 -3.00
CA GLN A 132 -0.51 3.44 -2.13
C GLN A 132 -0.86 2.18 -2.93
N SER A 133 -1.70 2.31 -3.96
CA SER A 133 -2.06 1.21 -4.85
C SER A 133 -0.85 0.62 -5.56
N HIS A 134 0.04 1.45 -6.10
CA HIS A 134 1.26 0.99 -6.79
C HIS A 134 2.26 0.33 -5.84
N TYR A 135 2.40 0.84 -4.61
CA TYR A 135 3.21 0.18 -3.57
C TYR A 135 2.69 -1.24 -3.28
N GLN A 136 1.38 -1.37 -3.07
CA GLN A 136 0.72 -2.67 -2.87
C GLN A 136 0.87 -3.61 -4.07
N SER A 137 1.15 -3.06 -5.26
CA SER A 137 1.35 -3.78 -6.52
C SER A 137 2.82 -4.08 -6.85
N PHE A 138 3.76 -3.76 -5.95
CA PHE A 138 5.21 -3.88 -6.19
C PHE A 138 5.72 -3.01 -7.34
N GLN A 139 4.90 -2.03 -7.77
CA GLN A 139 5.23 -1.01 -8.76
C GLN A 139 5.90 0.16 -8.04
N TYR A 140 7.08 -0.10 -7.47
CA TYR A 140 7.73 0.83 -6.55
C TYR A 140 8.15 2.14 -7.18
N ARG A 141 8.57 2.12 -8.46
CA ARG A 141 8.89 3.36 -9.20
C ARG A 141 7.65 4.23 -9.33
N GLU A 142 6.56 3.67 -9.84
CA GLU A 142 5.28 4.36 -10.04
C GLU A 142 4.70 4.85 -8.71
N SER A 143 4.85 4.05 -7.64
CA SER A 143 4.47 4.43 -6.29
C SER A 143 5.17 5.71 -5.85
N LEU A 144 6.50 5.75 -5.99
CA LEU A 144 7.31 6.87 -5.54
C LEU A 144 7.14 8.10 -6.45
N ASP A 145 6.98 7.91 -7.76
CA ASP A 145 6.68 8.99 -8.71
C ASP A 145 5.35 9.68 -8.37
N ASN A 146 4.30 8.90 -8.08
CA ASN A 146 3.01 9.46 -7.65
C ASN A 146 3.13 10.16 -6.29
N ALA A 147 3.86 9.59 -5.32
CA ALA A 147 4.11 10.22 -4.02
C ALA A 147 4.80 11.58 -4.18
N ARG A 148 5.82 11.64 -5.05
CA ARG A 148 6.58 12.86 -5.32
C ARG A 148 5.73 13.94 -5.95
N LEU A 149 4.97 13.57 -6.98
CA LEU A 149 4.09 14.48 -7.67
C LEU A 149 3.02 15.02 -6.71
N CYS A 150 2.51 14.18 -5.81
CA CYS A 150 1.58 14.60 -4.76
C CYS A 150 2.18 15.73 -3.91
N VAL A 151 3.40 15.58 -3.38
CA VAL A 151 4.07 16.62 -2.58
C VAL A 151 4.31 17.89 -3.39
N GLU A 152 4.77 17.75 -4.64
CA GLU A 152 5.04 18.91 -5.50
C GLU A 152 3.77 19.71 -5.80
N LEU A 153 2.68 19.04 -6.19
CA LEU A 153 1.40 19.72 -6.45
C LEU A 153 0.81 20.33 -5.18
N PHE A 154 0.95 19.66 -4.04
CA PHE A 154 0.49 20.19 -2.78
C PHE A 154 1.23 21.49 -2.40
N LEU A 155 2.56 21.53 -2.55
CA LEU A 155 3.34 22.74 -2.34
C LEU A 155 2.99 23.84 -3.34
N LYS A 156 2.84 23.53 -4.63
CA LYS A 156 2.40 24.51 -5.63
C LYS A 156 1.07 25.16 -5.25
N PHE A 157 0.12 24.36 -4.78
CA PHE A 157 -1.16 24.85 -4.28
C PHE A 157 -0.98 25.76 -3.06
N LEU A 158 -0.30 25.28 -2.01
CA LEU A 158 -0.14 26.04 -0.75
C LEU A 158 0.57 27.37 -0.93
N LEU A 159 1.55 27.39 -1.85
CA LEU A 159 2.46 28.52 -2.06
C LEU A 159 2.02 29.41 -3.23
N GLY A 160 0.98 29.01 -3.98
CA GLY A 160 0.49 29.76 -5.15
C GLY A 160 1.54 29.93 -6.24
N ASN A 161 2.40 28.93 -6.45
CA ASN A 161 3.50 28.98 -7.43
C ASN A 161 3.49 27.77 -8.38
N SER A 162 4.41 27.75 -9.34
CA SER A 162 4.58 26.66 -10.32
C SER A 162 5.97 26.01 -10.25
N LYS A 163 6.69 26.16 -9.13
CA LYS A 163 8.08 25.72 -8.98
C LYS A 163 8.16 24.20 -8.80
N SER A 164 9.26 23.59 -9.26
CA SER A 164 9.54 22.17 -8.96
C SER A 164 9.82 21.99 -7.48
N LEU A 165 9.70 20.75 -6.98
CA LEU A 165 9.89 20.40 -5.57
C LEU A 165 11.20 20.96 -4.95
N GLU A 166 12.32 20.89 -5.67
CA GLU A 166 13.64 21.36 -5.19
C GLU A 166 13.75 22.88 -5.06
N ASN A 167 12.86 23.61 -5.73
CA ASN A 167 12.91 25.06 -5.82
C ASN A 167 11.92 25.75 -4.87
N GLN A 168 11.32 25.00 -3.94
CA GLN A 168 10.27 25.50 -3.04
C GLN A 168 10.78 26.22 -1.78
N ARG A 169 12.07 26.12 -1.44
CA ARG A 169 12.62 26.59 -0.13
C ARG A 169 12.18 28.00 0.26
N ALA A 170 12.40 28.97 -0.63
CA ALA A 170 12.18 30.38 -0.31
C ALA A 170 10.70 30.71 -0.08
N ASP A 171 9.80 30.14 -0.89
CA ASP A 171 8.36 30.38 -0.76
C ASP A 171 7.79 29.61 0.43
N LEU A 172 8.25 28.37 0.65
CA LEU A 172 7.87 27.58 1.81
C LEU A 172 8.27 28.27 3.13
N GLY A 173 9.50 28.80 3.20
CA GLY A 173 9.97 29.54 4.38
C GLY A 173 9.10 30.77 4.66
N ARG A 174 8.76 31.56 3.62
CA ARG A 174 7.82 32.67 3.77
C ARG A 174 6.46 32.22 4.29
N TRP A 175 5.89 31.17 3.70
CA TRP A 175 4.57 30.65 4.05
C TRP A 175 4.49 30.11 5.49
N LEU A 176 5.57 29.47 5.96
CA LEU A 176 5.72 29.00 7.34
C LEU A 176 5.93 30.17 8.32
N GLY A 177 6.74 31.16 7.95
CA GLY A 177 6.97 32.37 8.74
C GLY A 177 5.70 33.19 8.96
N GLU A 178 4.85 33.34 7.93
CA GLU A 178 3.52 33.97 8.04
C GLU A 178 2.58 33.25 9.02
N ARG A 179 2.89 31.99 9.36
CA ARG A 179 2.15 31.16 10.31
C ARG A 179 2.84 31.04 11.66
N ASN A 180 3.86 31.86 11.93
CA ASN A 180 4.64 31.87 13.17
C ASN A 180 5.29 30.51 13.49
N VAL A 181 5.66 29.74 12.47
CA VAL A 181 6.41 28.50 12.66
C VAL A 181 7.85 28.87 13.09
N PRO A 182 8.40 28.27 14.16
CA PRO A 182 9.78 28.52 14.57
C PRO A 182 10.78 28.15 13.47
N ASN A 183 11.84 28.94 13.33
CA ASN A 183 12.86 28.75 12.28
C ASN A 183 13.49 27.35 12.31
N GLU A 184 13.65 26.75 13.49
CA GLU A 184 14.18 25.39 13.64
C GLU A 184 13.24 24.36 13.00
N ILE A 185 11.93 24.54 13.15
CA ILE A 185 10.91 23.67 12.56
C ILE A 185 10.81 23.93 11.05
N GLU A 186 10.87 25.18 10.60
CA GLU A 186 10.94 25.52 9.18
C GLU A 186 12.10 24.81 8.49
N ASN A 187 13.31 24.91 9.07
CA ASN A 187 14.49 24.25 8.55
C ASN A 187 14.35 22.73 8.56
N MET A 188 13.76 22.15 9.61
CA MET A 188 13.53 20.70 9.69
C MET A 188 12.58 20.21 8.59
N VAL A 189 11.49 20.95 8.32
CA VAL A 189 10.53 20.61 7.25
C VAL A 189 11.22 20.70 5.89
N TRP A 190 11.99 21.77 5.65
CA TRP A 190 12.74 21.90 4.40
C TRP A 190 13.77 20.79 4.23
N ASP A 191 14.54 20.46 5.27
CA ASP A 191 15.55 19.42 5.22
C ASP A 191 14.93 18.05 4.92
N SER A 192 13.75 17.75 5.48
CA SER A 192 12.99 16.54 5.14
C SER A 192 12.60 16.52 3.67
N ILE A 193 12.05 17.61 3.13
CA ILE A 193 11.68 17.73 1.70
C ILE A 193 12.91 17.62 0.79
N ALA A 194 14.02 18.27 1.15
CA ALA A 194 15.25 18.29 0.38
C ALA A 194 15.89 16.90 0.30
N LYS A 195 16.01 16.20 1.44
CA LYS A 195 16.54 14.83 1.50
C LYS A 195 15.62 13.85 0.76
N TYR A 196 14.31 13.96 0.97
CA TYR A 196 13.30 13.19 0.24
C TYR A 196 13.43 13.37 -1.28
N SER A 197 13.48 14.61 -1.76
CA SER A 197 13.61 14.91 -3.19
C SER A 197 14.91 14.38 -3.77
N ARG A 198 16.00 14.43 -3.00
CA ARG A 198 17.31 13.91 -3.40
C ARG A 198 17.28 12.40 -3.59
N VAL A 199 16.76 11.65 -2.62
CA VAL A 199 16.59 10.17 -2.73
C VAL A 199 15.85 9.81 -4.01
N GLN A 200 14.76 10.53 -4.30
CA GLN A 200 13.98 10.27 -5.50
C GLN A 200 14.70 10.62 -6.80
N ASN A 201 15.44 11.72 -6.84
CA ASN A 201 16.21 12.09 -8.02
C ASN A 201 17.36 11.10 -8.28
N GLU A 202 18.08 10.69 -7.23
CA GLU A 202 19.28 9.86 -7.34
C GLU A 202 18.95 8.39 -7.66
N HIS A 203 17.85 7.85 -7.12
CA HIS A 203 17.54 6.42 -7.20
C HIS A 203 16.38 6.05 -8.13
N ILE A 204 15.57 7.02 -8.57
CA ILE A 204 14.32 6.74 -9.31
C ILE A 204 14.36 7.31 -10.72
N LYS A 205 14.92 8.52 -10.91
CA LYS A 205 14.93 9.23 -12.20
C LYS A 205 15.95 8.74 -13.23
N HIS A 206 17.02 8.03 -12.84
CA HIS A 206 18.03 7.55 -13.79
C HIS A 206 17.67 6.18 -14.37
N ASP A 207 17.93 5.97 -15.66
CA ASP A 207 17.53 4.82 -16.50
C ASP A 207 18.01 3.44 -15.99
N VAL A 208 18.82 3.41 -14.94
CA VAL A 208 19.22 2.18 -14.24
C VAL A 208 18.84 2.35 -12.76
N PRO A 209 17.68 1.84 -12.32
CA PRO A 209 17.30 1.91 -10.91
C PRO A 209 18.30 1.11 -10.08
N THR A 210 18.91 1.74 -9.06
CA THR A 210 19.39 0.99 -7.91
C THR A 210 18.13 0.58 -7.15
N GLU A 211 17.75 -0.70 -7.25
CA GLU A 211 16.49 -1.18 -6.66
C GLU A 211 16.45 -0.88 -5.16
N LEU A 212 15.52 0.00 -4.76
CA LEU A 212 15.13 0.15 -3.35
C LEU A 212 14.36 -1.11 -2.96
N SER A 213 14.67 -1.69 -1.81
CA SER A 213 13.85 -2.76 -1.22
C SER A 213 12.49 -2.20 -0.80
N ALA A 214 11.52 -3.10 -0.60
CA ALA A 214 10.20 -2.75 -0.08
C ALA A 214 10.28 -1.89 1.20
N ASN A 215 11.27 -2.16 2.07
CA ASN A 215 11.49 -1.42 3.31
C ASN A 215 11.96 0.03 3.07
N GLU A 216 12.80 0.27 2.07
CA GLU A 216 13.18 1.65 1.72
C GLU A 216 12.01 2.39 1.04
N VAL A 217 11.23 1.70 0.21
CA VAL A 217 10.07 2.29 -0.47
C VAL A 217 9.02 2.73 0.56
N ILE A 218 8.65 1.87 1.51
CA ILE A 218 7.68 2.24 2.55
C ILE A 218 8.21 3.36 3.44
N PHE A 219 9.50 3.37 3.75
CA PHE A 219 10.12 4.48 4.49
C PHE A 219 9.96 5.82 3.75
N VAL A 220 10.13 5.86 2.42
CA VAL A 220 9.92 7.08 1.61
C VAL A 220 8.44 7.48 1.57
N LEU A 221 7.51 6.52 1.57
CA LEU A 221 6.07 6.80 1.69
C LEU A 221 5.71 7.36 3.08
N ASP A 222 6.31 6.86 4.15
CA ASP A 222 6.13 7.39 5.50
C ASP A 222 6.64 8.83 5.62
N GLN A 223 7.77 9.15 4.96
CA GLN A 223 8.24 10.53 4.86
C GLN A 223 7.26 11.41 4.06
N THR A 224 6.71 10.88 2.97
CA THR A 224 5.69 11.59 2.16
C THR A 224 4.46 11.91 3.00
N TYR A 225 3.92 10.91 3.70
CA TYR A 225 2.80 11.08 4.62
C TYR A 225 3.10 12.12 5.70
N SER A 226 4.28 12.05 6.32
CA SER A 226 4.68 12.99 7.39
C SER A 226 4.75 14.43 6.89
N ILE A 227 5.32 14.65 5.69
CA ILE A 227 5.38 15.98 5.05
C ILE A 227 3.97 16.50 4.75
N LEU A 228 3.14 15.71 4.06
CA LEU A 228 1.79 16.11 3.68
C LEU A 228 0.93 16.40 4.91
N LYS A 229 0.99 15.54 5.92
CA LYS A 229 0.24 15.69 7.17
C LYS A 229 0.62 16.97 7.91
N TYR A 230 1.91 17.25 8.06
CA TYR A 230 2.37 18.47 8.72
C TYR A 230 1.87 19.71 7.96
N LEU A 231 2.15 19.78 6.66
CA LEU A 231 1.78 20.92 5.81
C LEU A 231 0.25 21.15 5.77
N ALA A 232 -0.54 20.07 5.68
CA ALA A 232 -2.00 20.15 5.66
C ALA A 232 -2.57 20.67 6.99
N ARG A 233 -2.04 20.20 8.14
CA ARG A 233 -2.44 20.70 9.46
C ARG A 233 -2.05 22.16 9.65
N THR A 234 -0.84 22.54 9.26
CA THR A 234 -0.37 23.93 9.28
C THR A 234 -1.21 24.84 8.37
N ASN A 235 -1.78 24.30 7.28
CA ASN A 235 -2.70 25.04 6.43
C ASN A 235 -4.08 25.25 7.07
N LYS A 236 -4.63 24.23 7.76
CA LYS A 236 -6.02 24.23 8.25
C LYS A 236 -6.27 25.09 9.51
N LYS A 237 -5.23 25.69 10.12
CA LYS A 237 -5.34 26.42 11.41
C LYS A 237 -6.23 25.66 12.41
N GLU A 238 -5.77 24.49 12.85
CA GLU A 238 -6.25 23.95 14.12
C GLU A 238 -5.64 24.72 15.30
#